data_AF-A0A8B6HG49-F1
#
_entry.id   AF-A0A8B6HG49-F1
#
_cell.length_a   1.000
_cell.length_b   1.000
_cell.length_c   1.000
_cell.angle_alpha   90.00
_cell.angle_beta   90.00
_cell.angle_gamma   90.00
#
_symmetry.space_group_name_H-M   'P 1'
#
loop_
_entity.id
_entity.type
_entity.pdbx_description
1 polymer ?
#
loop_
_entity_poly.entity_id
_entity_poly.type
_entity_poly.pdbx_seq_one_letter_code
_entity_poly.pdbx_strand_id
1 'polypeptide(L)'
;MVIGEHRMPKFNTTSTRYKVTFKDLDIRGIPNILKSLKVLFNSIIRNITEFMDQSDLVRLSVQCPELDFPISLPFMKLSQLHTERLLSEIERVLQSYEQFVLDETLEIELIHVSLPSGGIGKRCKYVDLEKTLNEKKMFPPNSKQR
;
A
#
# COMPACT_ATOMS: atom_id res chain seq x y z
N MET A 1 2.40 -16.67 -1.24
CA MET A 1 2.31 -16.58 0.24
C MET A 1 1.57 -15.29 0.58
N VAL A 2 0.25 -15.37 0.81
CA VAL A 2 -0.62 -14.27 1.27
C VAL A 2 -0.81 -14.47 2.76
N ILE A 3 -0.66 -13.43 3.59
CA ILE A 3 -0.84 -13.56 5.05
C ILE A 3 -2.30 -13.31 5.44
N GLY A 4 -2.99 -12.42 4.72
CA GLY A 4 -4.39 -12.11 5.01
C GLY A 4 -4.97 -11.07 4.06
N GLU A 5 -6.27 -11.17 3.88
CA GLU A 5 -7.11 -10.11 3.32
C GLU A 5 -7.84 -9.38 4.44
N HIS A 6 -7.81 -8.06 4.40
CA HIS A 6 -8.53 -7.18 5.30
C HIS A 6 -9.54 -6.35 4.51
N ARG A 7 -10.83 -6.61 4.76
CA ARG A 7 -11.91 -5.78 4.19
C ARG A 7 -12.00 -4.48 4.96
N MET A 8 -11.94 -3.36 4.25
CA MET A 8 -12.11 -2.01 4.79
C MET A 8 -13.53 -1.51 4.47
N PRO A 9 -14.52 -1.73 5.36
CA PRO A 9 -15.94 -1.44 5.07
C PRO A 9 -16.19 0.05 4.80
N LYS A 10 -15.44 0.95 5.44
CA LYS A 10 -15.54 2.41 5.24
C LYS A 10 -15.29 2.84 3.79
N PHE A 11 -14.51 2.07 3.04
CA PHE A 11 -14.12 2.37 1.67
C PHE A 11 -14.59 1.32 0.66
N ASN A 12 -15.40 0.34 1.09
CA ASN A 12 -15.80 -0.83 0.31
C ASN A 12 -14.61 -1.43 -0.46
N THR A 13 -13.48 -1.62 0.23
CA THR A 13 -12.16 -1.91 -0.35
C THR A 13 -11.56 -3.14 0.31
N THR A 14 -10.63 -3.79 -0.39
CA THR A 14 -9.88 -4.94 0.13
C THR A 14 -8.39 -4.60 0.19
N SER A 15 -7.76 -4.90 1.31
CA SER A 15 -6.32 -4.82 1.47
C SER A 15 -5.76 -6.24 1.55
N THR A 16 -4.75 -6.52 0.74
CA THR A 16 -4.07 -7.81 0.73
C THR A 16 -2.64 -7.62 1.20
N ARG A 17 -2.27 -8.34 2.25
CA ARG A 17 -0.92 -8.27 2.83
C ARG A 17 -0.12 -9.51 2.49
N TYR A 18 1.11 -9.28 2.04
CA TYR A 18 2.09 -10.28 1.67
C TYR A 18 3.30 -10.17 2.60
N LYS A 19 3.74 -11.29 3.18
CA LYS A 19 5.03 -11.37 3.87
C LYS A 19 6.01 -11.98 2.91
N VAL A 20 7.15 -11.32 2.73
CA VAL A 20 8.28 -11.88 2.01
C VAL A 20 9.42 -12.02 3.00
N THR A 21 9.78 -13.26 3.29
CA THR A 21 11.00 -13.57 4.05
C THR A 21 12.09 -13.90 3.05
N PHE A 22 13.20 -13.18 3.11
CA PHE A 22 14.39 -13.57 2.37
C PHE A 22 15.14 -14.59 3.21
N LYS A 23 15.55 -15.69 2.59
CA LYS A 23 16.51 -16.62 3.16
C LYS A 23 17.76 -16.55 2.28
N ASP A 24 18.90 -16.32 2.91
CA ASP A 24 20.21 -16.36 2.27
C ASP A 24 20.37 -15.38 1.08
N LEU A 25 20.08 -14.10 1.30
CA LEU A 25 20.53 -13.05 0.37
C LEU A 25 22.04 -12.86 0.56
N ASP A 26 22.85 -13.27 -0.41
CA ASP A 26 24.28 -12.94 -0.44
C ASP A 26 24.42 -11.45 -0.79
N ILE A 27 24.38 -10.59 0.23
CA ILE A 27 24.31 -9.11 0.17
C ILE A 27 25.62 -8.46 -0.32
N ARG A 28 26.64 -9.24 -0.73
CA ARG A 28 27.99 -8.75 -1.06
C ARG A 28 28.09 -7.77 -2.23
N GLY A 29 26.98 -7.39 -2.87
CA GLY A 29 26.94 -6.26 -3.79
C GLY A 29 25.53 -5.67 -3.97
N ILE A 30 25.37 -4.41 -3.55
CA ILE A 30 24.18 -3.56 -3.77
C ILE A 30 23.56 -3.69 -5.18
N PRO A 31 24.33 -3.76 -6.29
CA PRO A 31 23.76 -3.86 -7.64
C PRO A 31 22.97 -5.17 -7.87
N ASN A 32 23.43 -6.28 -7.29
CA ASN A 32 22.79 -7.58 -7.45
C ASN A 32 21.49 -7.67 -6.64
N ILE A 33 21.43 -6.99 -5.49
CA ILE A 33 20.25 -6.96 -4.62
C ILE A 33 19.11 -6.20 -5.31
N LEU A 34 19.38 -5.02 -5.87
CA LEU A 34 18.38 -4.25 -6.60
C LEU A 34 17.80 -5.02 -7.79
N LYS A 35 18.63 -5.80 -8.48
CA LYS A 35 18.18 -6.65 -9.59
C LYS A 35 17.28 -7.79 -9.10
N SER A 36 17.63 -8.45 -7.99
CA SER A 36 16.81 -9.50 -7.39
C SER A 36 15.48 -8.96 -6.87
N LEU A 37 15.50 -7.80 -6.21
CA LEU A 37 14.29 -7.09 -5.76
C LEU A 37 13.40 -6.72 -6.94
N LYS A 38 13.98 -6.24 -8.04
CA LYS A 38 13.21 -5.95 -9.27
C LYS A 38 12.44 -7.16 -9.75
N VAL A 39 13.10 -8.32 -9.86
CA VAL A 39 12.46 -9.55 -10.34
C VAL A 39 11.36 -9.99 -9.37
N LEU A 40 11.63 -9.95 -8.06
CA LEU A 40 10.70 -10.32 -7.01
C LEU A 40 9.45 -9.42 -7.03
N PHE A 41 9.62 -8.10 -6.94
CA PHE A 41 8.50 -7.16 -6.93
C PHE A 41 7.70 -7.23 -8.21
N ASN A 42 8.34 -7.37 -9.38
CA ASN A 42 7.62 -7.51 -10.63
C ASN A 42 6.77 -8.79 -10.65
N SER A 43 7.29 -9.90 -10.14
CA SER A 43 6.55 -11.16 -10.04
C SER A 43 5.36 -11.05 -9.08
N ILE A 44 5.57 -10.44 -7.90
CA ILE A 44 4.53 -10.23 -6.89
C ILE A 44 3.44 -9.30 -7.44
N ILE A 45 3.81 -8.12 -7.93
CA ILE A 45 2.86 -7.16 -8.49
C ILE A 45 2.06 -7.83 -9.60
N ARG A 46 2.73 -8.47 -10.57
CA ARG A 46 2.04 -9.15 -11.68
C ARG A 46 1.03 -10.20 -11.20
N ASN A 47 1.40 -11.03 -10.22
CA ASN A 47 0.52 -12.06 -9.68
C ASN A 47 -0.71 -11.47 -8.98
N ILE A 48 -0.53 -10.36 -8.26
CA ILE A 48 -1.62 -9.69 -7.55
C ILE A 48 -2.56 -9.00 -8.54
N THR A 49 -1.99 -8.37 -9.55
CA THR A 49 -2.73 -7.49 -10.47
C THR A 49 -3.32 -8.23 -11.66
N GLU A 50 -3.08 -9.54 -11.80
CA GLU A 50 -3.54 -10.37 -12.93
C GLU A 50 -5.06 -10.31 -13.14
N PHE A 51 -5.83 -10.18 -12.05
CA PHE A 51 -7.29 -10.18 -12.07
C PHE A 51 -7.90 -8.79 -11.78
N MET A 52 -7.09 -7.73 -11.76
CA MET A 52 -7.52 -6.37 -11.42
C MET A 52 -7.73 -5.50 -12.67
N ASP A 53 -8.66 -4.54 -12.61
CA ASP A 53 -8.88 -3.61 -13.71
C ASP A 53 -7.80 -2.51 -13.72
N GLN A 54 -7.34 -2.11 -14.91
CA GLN A 54 -6.29 -1.10 -15.06
C GLN A 54 -6.69 0.31 -14.58
N SER A 55 -7.99 0.55 -14.45
CA SER A 55 -8.56 1.78 -13.90
C SER A 55 -8.68 1.76 -12.37
N ASP A 56 -8.60 0.59 -11.73
CA ASP A 56 -8.68 0.46 -10.27
C ASP A 56 -7.55 1.22 -9.58
N LEU A 57 -7.81 1.65 -8.35
CA LEU A 57 -6.80 2.33 -7.55
C LEU A 57 -6.07 1.33 -6.66
N VAL A 58 -4.75 1.45 -6.64
CA VAL A 58 -3.85 0.64 -5.83
C VAL A 58 -2.93 1.54 -5.02
N ARG A 59 -2.66 1.14 -3.78
CA ARG A 59 -1.62 1.70 -2.93
C ARG A 59 -0.69 0.58 -2.53
N LEU A 60 0.61 0.80 -2.64
CA LEU A 60 1.63 -0.18 -2.29
C LEU A 60 2.50 0.39 -1.18
N SER A 61 2.75 -0.41 -0.15
CA SER A 61 3.73 -0.07 0.89
C SER A 61 4.59 -1.27 1.23
N VAL A 62 5.88 -1.00 1.40
CA VAL A 62 6.88 -1.96 1.83
C VAL A 62 7.34 -1.56 3.23
N GLN A 63 7.15 -2.46 4.18
CA GLN A 63 7.59 -2.32 5.55
C GLN A 63 8.81 -3.20 5.78
N CYS A 64 9.83 -2.63 6.42
CA CYS A 64 11.02 -3.31 6.84
C CYS A 64 11.27 -2.94 8.31
N PRO A 65 11.61 -3.89 9.19
CA PRO A 65 11.94 -3.58 10.59
C PRO A 65 13.08 -2.58 10.74
N GLU A 66 14.01 -2.53 9.78
CA GLU A 66 15.17 -1.64 9.79
C GLU A 66 14.87 -0.20 9.36
N LEU A 67 13.68 0.07 8.82
CA LEU A 67 13.28 1.40 8.38
C LEU A 67 12.30 2.01 9.38
N ASP A 68 12.61 3.22 9.86
CA ASP A 68 11.70 4.00 10.72
C ASP A 68 10.36 4.31 10.01
N PHE A 69 10.40 4.41 8.68
CA PHE A 69 9.26 4.73 7.84
C PHE A 69 9.09 3.73 6.70
N PRO A 70 7.85 3.30 6.40
CA PRO A 70 7.60 2.40 5.28
C PRO A 70 7.83 3.10 3.95
N ILE A 71 8.32 2.35 2.97
CA ILE A 71 8.46 2.82 1.60
C ILE A 71 7.09 2.68 0.95
N SER A 72 6.39 3.80 0.75
CA SER A 72 5.03 3.78 0.22
C SER A 72 4.91 4.52 -1.09
N LEU A 73 4.26 3.86 -2.06
CA LEU A 73 3.71 4.51 -3.22
C LEU A 73 2.27 4.96 -2.90
N PRO A 74 1.91 6.23 -3.17
CA PRO A 74 0.56 6.73 -2.91
C PRO A 74 -0.49 6.02 -3.77
N PHE A 75 -1.77 6.22 -3.46
CA PHE A 75 -2.86 5.71 -4.30
C PHE A 75 -2.70 6.20 -5.75
N MET A 76 -2.66 5.25 -6.67
CA MET A 76 -2.57 5.51 -8.10
C MET A 76 -3.38 4.48 -8.88
N LYS A 77 -3.64 4.75 -10.15
CA LYS A 77 -4.28 3.75 -11.01
C LYS A 77 -3.36 2.55 -11.19
N LEU A 78 -3.92 1.36 -11.32
CA LEU A 78 -3.15 0.15 -11.60
C LEU A 78 -2.28 0.31 -12.86
N SER A 79 -2.81 0.96 -13.89
CA SER A 79 -2.07 1.33 -15.12
C SER A 79 -0.81 2.17 -14.89
N GLN A 80 -0.68 2.81 -13.73
CA GLN A 80 0.47 3.63 -13.35
C GLN A 80 1.42 2.93 -12.38
N LEU A 81 1.05 1.73 -11.90
CA LEU A 81 1.87 0.93 -11.01
C LEU A 81 2.98 0.26 -11.83
N HIS A 82 4.15 0.88 -11.82
CA HIS A 82 5.36 0.35 -12.44
C HIS A 82 6.37 -0.03 -11.36
N THR A 83 6.97 -1.21 -11.51
CA THR A 83 8.01 -1.72 -10.60
C THR A 83 9.19 -0.75 -10.50
N GLU A 84 9.51 -0.04 -11.58
CA GLU A 84 10.55 0.99 -11.64
C GLU A 84 10.32 2.11 -10.61
N ARG A 85 9.07 2.55 -10.43
CA ARG A 85 8.75 3.60 -9.44
C ARG A 85 9.02 3.13 -8.02
N LEU A 86 8.66 1.89 -7.72
CA LEU A 86 8.94 1.29 -6.42
C LEU A 86 10.45 1.18 -6.18
N LEU A 87 11.20 0.72 -7.19
CA LEU A 87 12.64 0.58 -7.09
C LEU A 87 13.35 1.92 -6.90
N SER A 88 12.91 2.99 -7.58
CA SER A 88 13.47 4.32 -7.38
C SER A 88 13.26 4.83 -5.95
N GLU A 89 12.10 4.57 -5.34
CA GLU A 89 11.87 4.90 -3.93
C GLU A 89 12.74 4.06 -2.99
N ILE A 90 12.89 2.76 -3.29
CA ILE A 90 13.78 1.89 -2.52
C ILE A 90 15.23 2.35 -2.62
N GLU A 91 15.72 2.61 -3.83
CA GLU A 91 17.08 3.11 -4.05
C GLU A 91 17.33 4.42 -3.32
N ARG A 92 16.38 5.36 -3.37
CA ARG A 92 16.46 6.62 -2.62
C ARG A 92 16.59 6.39 -1.12
N VAL A 93 15.81 5.46 -0.56
CA VAL A 93 15.85 5.13 0.86
C VAL A 93 17.16 4.43 1.22
N LEU A 94 17.59 3.44 0.43
CA LEU A 94 18.88 2.76 0.61
C LEU A 94 20.07 3.72 0.57
N GLN A 95 20.06 4.70 -0.34
CA GLN A 95 21.11 5.72 -0.42
C GLN A 95 21.14 6.64 0.81
N SER A 96 20.00 6.84 1.47
CA SER A 96 19.90 7.67 2.69
C SER A 96 20.18 6.91 3.99
N TYR A 97 20.11 5.58 3.97
CA TYR A 97 20.35 4.73 5.13
C TYR A 97 21.69 4.00 4.97
N GLU A 98 22.77 4.57 5.52
CA GLU A 98 24.14 4.06 5.41
C GLU A 98 24.34 2.64 5.99
N GLN A 99 23.43 2.14 6.82
CA GLN A 99 23.52 0.86 7.53
C GLN A 99 22.39 -0.12 7.19
N PHE A 100 21.72 0.06 6.06
CA PHE A 100 20.63 -0.84 5.70
C PHE A 100 21.16 -2.23 5.32
N VAL A 101 20.78 -3.26 6.08
CA VAL A 101 21.13 -4.65 5.83
C VAL A 101 19.83 -5.36 5.46
N LEU A 102 19.69 -5.82 4.22
CA LEU A 102 18.48 -6.55 3.82
C LEU A 102 18.51 -8.01 4.36
N ASP A 103 18.73 -8.18 5.67
CA ASP A 103 18.79 -9.47 6.37
C ASP A 103 17.43 -9.87 6.98
N GLU A 104 16.43 -8.99 6.88
CA GLU A 104 15.14 -9.17 7.56
C GLU A 104 13.93 -9.24 6.62
N THR A 105 12.81 -9.62 7.24
CA THR A 105 11.52 -9.85 6.60
C THR A 105 10.98 -8.55 6.00
N LEU A 106 10.62 -8.54 4.72
CA LEU A 106 9.86 -7.44 4.12
C LEU A 106 8.37 -7.77 4.13
N GLU A 107 7.55 -6.86 4.64
CA GLU A 107 6.10 -6.95 4.51
C GLU A 107 5.63 -6.01 3.41
N ILE A 108 5.00 -6.57 2.39
CA ILE A 108 4.42 -5.83 1.27
C ILE A 108 2.92 -5.78 1.48
N GLU A 109 2.39 -4.60 1.68
CA GLU A 109 0.96 -4.35 1.76
C GLU A 109 0.49 -3.70 0.46
N LEU A 110 -0.47 -4.34 -0.21
CA LEU A 110 -1.16 -3.80 -1.36
C LEU A 110 -2.61 -3.56 -1.00
N ILE A 111 -3.07 -2.33 -1.16
CA ILE A 111 -4.48 -1.95 -0.97
C ILE A 111 -5.08 -1.78 -2.36
N HIS A 112 -6.16 -2.51 -2.65
CA HIS A 112 -6.86 -2.47 -3.93
C HIS A 112 -8.28 -1.95 -3.75
N VAL A 113 -8.58 -0.85 -4.43
CA VAL A 113 -9.88 -0.21 -4.48
C VAL A 113 -10.43 -0.42 -5.89
N SER A 114 -11.43 -1.29 -6.00
CA SER A 114 -12.14 -1.44 -7.27
C SER A 114 -12.95 -0.18 -7.56
N LEU A 115 -12.70 0.44 -8.71
CA LEU A 115 -13.51 1.56 -9.19
C LEU A 115 -14.68 1.02 -10.01
N PRO A 116 -15.92 1.41 -9.70
CA PRO A 116 -17.06 1.01 -10.51
C PRO A 116 -16.93 1.63 -11.91
N SER A 117 -16.97 0.78 -12.95
CA SER A 117 -17.04 1.17 -14.34
C SER A 117 -18.43 1.73 -14.68
N GLY A 118 -18.67 2.98 -14.27
CA GLY A 118 -19.91 3.69 -14.54
C GLY A 118 -20.62 4.18 -13.28
N GLY A 119 -20.95 5.47 -13.26
CA GLY A 119 -21.72 6.08 -12.19
C GLY A 119 -23.19 5.72 -12.30
N ILE A 120 -23.61 4.60 -11.71
CA ILE A 120 -25.02 4.39 -11.32
C ILE A 120 -25.23 4.96 -9.91
N GLY A 121 -24.62 6.11 -9.62
CA GLY A 121 -24.97 6.90 -8.46
C GLY A 121 -26.18 7.73 -8.83
N LYS A 122 -27.35 7.48 -8.23
CA LYS A 122 -28.40 8.50 -8.21
C LYS A 122 -27.74 9.77 -7.67
N ARG A 123 -27.64 10.82 -8.50
CA ARG A 123 -27.26 12.16 -8.03
C ARG A 123 -28.13 12.47 -6.82
N CYS A 124 -27.55 12.42 -5.62
CA CYS A 124 -28.25 12.90 -4.43
C CYS A 124 -28.36 14.41 -4.63
N LYS A 125 -29.55 14.85 -5.08
CA LYS A 125 -29.84 16.27 -5.32
C LYS A 125 -29.88 17.08 -4.03
N TYR A 126 -29.90 16.40 -2.88
CA TYR A 126 -29.99 17.03 -1.58
C TYR A 126 -29.21 16.24 -0.53
N VAL A 127 -28.37 16.94 0.21
CA VAL A 127 -27.75 16.46 1.45
C VAL A 127 -28.37 17.31 2.55
N ASP A 128 -29.07 16.70 3.49
CA ASP A 128 -29.58 17.42 4.66
C ASP A 128 -28.38 17.80 5.55
N LEU A 129 -27.95 19.05 5.39
CA LEU A 129 -26.73 19.56 6.01
C LEU A 129 -26.83 19.53 7.53
N GLU A 130 -28.00 19.88 8.08
CA GLU A 130 -28.21 19.97 9.53
C GLU A 130 -28.13 18.59 10.18
N LYS A 131 -28.78 17.60 9.58
CA LYS A 131 -28.70 16.21 10.03
C LYS A 131 -27.26 15.70 10.03
N THR A 132 -26.53 15.94 8.93
CA THR A 132 -25.14 15.47 8.77
C THR A 132 -24.17 16.17 9.74
N LEU A 133 -24.41 17.46 10.02
CA LEU A 133 -23.61 18.24 10.97
C LEU A 133 -23.86 17.82 12.42
N ASN A 134 -25.11 17.48 12.78
CA ASN A 134 -25.45 17.02 14.12
C ASN A 134 -24.90 15.61 14.41
N GLU A 135 -24.93 14.71 13.42
CA GLU A 135 -24.33 13.38 13.53
C GLU A 135 -22.80 13.45 13.74
N LYS A 136 -22.11 14.41 13.12
CA LYS A 136 -20.66 14.61 13.31
C LYS A 136 -20.29 15.32 14.61
N LYS A 137 -21.21 16.07 15.22
CA LYS A 137 -20.99 16.77 16.50
C LYS A 137 -21.07 15.84 17.73
N MET A 138 -21.52 14.59 17.58
CA MET A 138 -21.70 13.64 18.69
C MET A 138 -20.44 12.86 19.11
N PHE A 139 -19.23 13.29 18.73
CA PHE A 139 -18.02 12.87 19.44
C PHE A 139 -17.63 13.95 20.45
N PRO A 140 -18.10 13.88 21.71
CA PRO A 140 -17.63 14.82 22.71
C PRO A 140 -16.13 14.56 22.96
N PRO A 141 -15.28 15.60 23.05
CA PRO A 141 -13.98 15.42 23.65
C PRO A 141 -14.18 15.02 25.10
N ASN A 142 -13.69 13.83 25.44
CA ASN A 142 -13.46 13.39 26.80
C ASN A 142 -12.47 14.38 27.45
N SER A 143 -12.96 15.38 28.18
CA SER A 143 -12.12 16.16 29.09
C SER A 143 -12.31 15.64 30.51
N LYS A 144 -11.42 14.70 30.87
CA LYS A 144 -11.05 14.36 32.25
C LYS A 144 -10.53 15.60 32.99
N GLN A 145 -10.86 15.66 34.28
CA GLN A 145 -10.09 16.26 35.40
C GLN A 145 -9.99 17.81 35.38
N ARG A 146 -10.21 18.55 36.47
CA ARG A 146 -9.85 18.29 37.88
C ARG A 146 -10.65 19.22 38.79
#